data_AF-A0A2A2IAJ5-F1
#
_entry.id   AF-A0A2A2IAJ5-F1
#
_cell.length_a   1.000
_cell.length_b   1.000
_cell.length_c   1.000
_cell.angle_alpha   90.00
_cell.angle_beta   90.00
_cell.angle_gamma   90.00
#
_symmetry.space_group_name_H-M   'P 1'
#
loop_
_entity.id
_entity.type
_entity.pdbx_description
1 polymer ?
#
loop_
_entity_poly.entity_id
_entity_poly.type
_entity_poly.pdbx_seq_one_letter_code
_entity_poly.pdbx_strand_id
1 'polypeptide(L)' 'MDKKALVDSYFKNGGKLIVALDNAKFIVHSALWLFDEDRESWRMIIASEKVEHSGPRKAYEAIKKVIERLEKERR' A
#
# COMPACT_ATOMS: atom_id res chain seq x y z
N MET A 1 -9.83 -10.48 19.27
CA MET A 1 -9.99 -9.23 18.48
C MET A 1 -10.82 -9.58 17.26
N ASP A 2 -11.89 -8.83 17.01
CA ASP A 2 -12.91 -9.19 16.01
C ASP A 2 -12.37 -9.04 14.57
N LYS A 3 -12.52 -10.07 13.73
CA LYS A 3 -11.96 -10.10 12.35
C LYS A 3 -12.44 -8.90 11.52
N LYS A 4 -13.66 -8.40 11.80
CA LYS A 4 -14.26 -7.25 11.11
C LYS A 4 -13.52 -5.93 11.36
N ALA A 5 -13.04 -5.70 12.59
CA ALA A 5 -12.35 -4.46 12.95
C ALA A 5 -10.98 -4.33 12.24
N LEU A 6 -10.32 -5.46 11.99
CA LEU A 6 -9.05 -5.49 11.24
C LEU A 6 -9.27 -5.14 9.77
N VAL A 7 -10.32 -5.70 9.14
CA VAL A 7 -10.68 -5.42 7.74
C VAL A 7 -10.95 -3.94 7.52
N ASP A 8 -11.72 -3.29 8.40
CA ASP A 8 -12.01 -1.86 8.30
C ASP A 8 -10.76 -0.98 8.42
N SER A 9 -9.82 -1.37 9.30
CA SER A 9 -8.55 -0.66 9.47
C SER A 9 -7.66 -0.79 8.22
N TYR A 10 -7.54 -1.99 7.65
CA TYR A 10 -6.77 -2.22 6.42
C TYR A 10 -7.37 -1.46 5.24
N PHE A 11 -8.70 -1.45 5.11
CA PHE A 11 -9.38 -0.71 4.05
C PHE A 11 -9.11 0.80 4.16
N LYS A 12 -9.29 1.39 5.35
CA LYS A 12 -9.06 2.83 5.58
C LYS A 12 -7.60 3.22 5.40
N ASN A 13 -6.65 2.44 5.93
CA ASN A 13 -5.22 2.74 5.80
C ASN A 13 -4.73 2.53 4.37
N GLY A 14 -5.22 1.51 3.66
CA GLY A 14 -4.94 1.30 2.24
C GLY A 14 -5.43 2.48 1.39
N GLY A 15 -6.65 2.96 1.61
CA GLY A 15 -7.17 4.14 0.91
C GLY A 15 -6.30 5.39 1.11
N LYS A 16 -5.83 5.64 2.33
CA LYS A 16 -4.89 6.74 2.62
C LYS A 16 -3.57 6.58 1.88
N LEU A 17 -3.04 5.36 1.79
CA LEU A 17 -1.82 5.08 1.04
C LEU A 17 -2.01 5.36 -0.45
N ILE A 18 -3.12 4.92 -1.05
CA ILE A 18 -3.41 5.19 -2.48
C ILE A 18 -3.45 6.69 -2.76
N VAL A 19 -4.20 7.46 -1.98
CA VAL A 19 -4.25 8.93 -2.13
C VAL A 19 -2.86 9.57 -2.01
N ALA A 20 -2.03 9.08 -1.08
CA ALA A 20 -0.68 9.59 -0.90
C ALA A 20 0.27 9.23 -2.06
N LEU A 21 0.07 8.07 -2.69
CA LEU A 21 0.79 7.63 -3.87
C LEU A 21 0.39 8.46 -5.10
N ASP A 22 -0.90 8.73 -5.28
CA ASP A 22 -1.41 9.61 -6.34
C ASP A 22 -0.80 11.02 -6.22
N ASN A 23 -0.80 11.59 -5.01
CA ASN A 23 -0.16 12.88 -4.71
C ASN A 23 1.36 12.86 -4.95
N ALA A 24 2.01 11.70 -4.83
CA ALA A 24 3.42 11.51 -5.14
C ALA A 24 3.68 11.22 -6.63
N LYS A 25 2.65 11.29 -7.48
CA LYS A 25 2.70 10.95 -8.91
C LYS A 25 3.18 9.51 -9.16
N PHE A 26 2.91 8.62 -8.22
CA PHE A 26 3.11 7.19 -8.40
C PHE A 26 1.82 6.61 -9.01
N ILE A 27 1.87 6.15 -10.25
CA ILE A 27 0.70 5.63 -10.95
C ILE A 27 0.34 4.25 -10.39
N VAL A 28 -0.84 4.16 -9.77
CA VAL A 28 -1.47 2.91 -9.34
C VAL A 28 -2.61 2.59 -10.29
N HIS A 29 -2.50 1.49 -11.05
CA HIS A 29 -3.59 1.05 -11.95
C HIS A 29 -4.69 0.32 -11.18
N SER A 30 -4.28 -0.48 -10.20
CA SER A 30 -5.20 -1.19 -9.32
C SER A 30 -4.52 -1.52 -8.00
N ALA A 31 -5.33 -1.67 -6.95
CA ALA A 31 -4.87 -2.14 -5.65
C ALA A 31 -5.94 -2.99 -4.98
N LEU A 32 -5.52 -4.06 -4.31
CA LEU A 32 -6.41 -4.95 -3.56
C LEU A 32 -5.73 -5.49 -2.32
N TRP A 33 -6.54 -5.89 -1.34
CA TRP A 33 -6.08 -6.66 -0.19
C TRP A 33 -6.30 -8.14 -0.49
N LEU A 34 -5.21 -8.93 -0.41
CA LEU A 34 -5.23 -10.38 -0.55
C LEU A 34 -4.86 -10.99 0.80
N PHE A 35 -5.65 -11.96 1.27
CA PHE A 35 -5.31 -12.73 2.45
C PHE A 35 -4.31 -13.83 2.07
N ASP A 36 -3.12 -13.80 2.67
CA ASP A 36 -2.06 -14.78 2.50
C ASP A 36 -2.23 -15.84 3.60
N GLU A 37 -2.77 -17.01 3.23
CA GLU A 37 -3.10 -18.09 4.17
C GLU A 37 -1.84 -18.65 4.87
N ASP A 38 -0.73 -18.79 4.14
CA ASP A 38 0.53 -19.32 4.69
C ASP A 38 1.11 -18.42 5.79
N ARG A 39 0.83 -17.11 5.72
CA ARG A 39 1.33 -16.10 6.66
C ARG A 39 0.25 -15.61 7.63
N GLU A 40 -0.96 -16.13 7.51
CA GLU A 40 -2.15 -15.67 8.22
C GLU A 40 -2.30 -14.14 8.26
N SER A 41 -1.99 -13.46 7.14
CA SER A 41 -1.91 -12.00 7.12
C SER A 41 -2.46 -11.38 5.83
N TRP A 42 -3.02 -10.17 5.96
CA TRP A 42 -3.47 -9.38 4.82
C TRP A 42 -2.29 -8.68 4.15
N ARG A 43 -2.21 -8.79 2.83
CA ARG A 43 -1.22 -8.12 1.99
C ARG A 43 -1.89 -7.21 0.99
N MET A 44 -1.38 -5.99 0.89
CA MET A 44 -1.83 -5.06 -0.15
C MET A 44 -1.02 -5.31 -1.41
N ILE A 45 -1.70 -5.70 -2.48
CA ILE A 45 -1.14 -5.88 -3.81
C ILE A 45 -1.44 -4.62 -4.61
N ILE A 46 -0.42 -4.06 -5.26
CA ILE A 46 -0.49 -2.82 -6.05
C ILE A 46 0.04 -3.14 -7.45
N ALA A 47 -0.78 -2.91 -8.48
CA ALA A 47 -0.34 -2.97 -9.86
C ALA A 47 0.09 -1.57 -10.33
N SER A 48 1.32 -1.47 -10.83
CA SER A 48 1.90 -0.22 -11.30
C SER A 48 2.90 -0.48 -12.41
N GLU A 49 2.84 0.32 -13.48
CA GLU A 49 3.84 0.36 -14.56
C GLU A 49 5.27 0.64 -14.04
N LYS A 50 5.42 1.21 -12.83
CA LYS A 50 6.74 1.49 -12.26
C LYS A 50 7.54 0.22 -12.02
N VAL A 51 6.88 -0.91 -11.77
CA VAL A 51 7.54 -2.21 -11.60
C VAL A 51 8.16 -2.66 -12.92
N GLU A 52 7.45 -2.49 -14.03
CA GLU A 52 7.93 -2.84 -15.36
C GLU A 52 9.06 -1.90 -15.82
N HIS A 53 8.88 -0.59 -15.68
CA HIS A 53 9.86 0.40 -16.16
C HIS A 53 11.12 0.53 -15.30
N SER A 54 11.00 0.39 -13.98
CA SER A 54 12.08 0.68 -13.02
C SER A 54 12.50 -0.52 -12.18
N GLY A 55 11.81 -1.65 -12.32
CA GLY A 55 12.02 -2.84 -11.51
C GLY A 55 11.34 -2.75 -10.13
N PRO A 56 11.14 -3.90 -9.47
CA PRO A 56 10.41 -3.98 -8.20
C PRO A 56 11.09 -3.18 -7.08
N ARG A 57 12.43 -3.23 -6.98
CA ARG A 57 13.17 -2.52 -5.92
C ARG A 57 12.85 -1.02 -5.90
N LYS A 58 12.93 -0.35 -7.06
CA LYS A 58 12.65 1.10 -7.16
C LYS A 58 11.18 1.42 -6.88
N ALA A 59 10.26 0.52 -7.25
CA ALA A 59 8.85 0.67 -6.91
C ALA A 59 8.63 0.60 -5.38
N TYR A 60 9.19 -0.40 -4.71
CA TYR A 60 9.14 -0.52 -3.25
C TYR A 60 9.81 0.66 -2.53
N GLU A 61 10.96 1.13 -3.01
CA GLU A 61 11.63 2.32 -2.44
C GLU A 61 10.75 3.58 -2.54
N ALA A 62 10.03 3.76 -3.65
CA ALA A 62 9.11 4.88 -3.81
C ALA A 62 7.92 4.78 -2.85
N ILE A 63 7.32 3.59 -2.72
CA ILE A 63 6.22 3.35 -1.76
C ILE A 63 6.71 3.58 -0.32
N LYS A 64 7.90 3.09 0.03
CA LYS A 64 8.49 3.27 1.37
C LYS A 64 8.62 4.75 1.73
N LYS A 65 9.11 5.59 0.81
CA LYS A 65 9.23 7.04 1.03
C LYS A 65 7.88 7.70 1.30
N VAL A 66 6.83 7.26 0.62
CA VAL A 66 5.47 7.76 0.85
C VAL A 66 4.94 7.34 2.22
N ILE A 67 5.17 6.09 2.62
CA ILE A 67 4.79 5.58 3.95
C ILE A 67 5.53 6.35 5.05
N GLU A 68 6.85 6.52 4.93
CA GLU A 68 7.66 7.28 5.90
C GLU A 68 7.17 8.73 6.06
N ARG A 69 6.70 9.35 4.97
CA ARG A 69 6.08 10.69 5.04
C ARG A 69 4.76 10.66 5.80
N LEU A 70 3.87 9.72 5.49
CA LEU A 70 2.59 9.56 6.18
C LEU A 70 2.75 9.31 7.69
N GLU A 71 3.79 8.56 8.09
CA GLU A 71 4.09 8.32 9.50
C GLU A 71 4.59 9.57 10.22
N LYS A 72 5.36 10.42 9.54
CA LYS A 72 5.83 11.70 10.10
C LYS A 72 4.69 12.70 10.29
N GLU A 73 3.73 12.74 9.38
CA GLU A 73 2.56 13.63 9.47
C GLU A 73 1.57 13.22 10.59
N ARG A 74 1.69 12.01 11.12
CA ARG A 74 0.87 11.50 12.23
C ARG A 74 1.50 11.73 13.62
N ARG A 75 2.74 12.21 13.70
CA ARG A 75 3.46 12.51 14.94
C ARG A 75 3.38 13.99 15.26
#